data_AF-A0A9X9F439-F1
#
_entry.id   AF-A0A9X9F439-F1
#
_cell.length_a   1.000
_cell.length_b   1.000
_cell.length_c   1.000
_cell.angle_alpha   90.00
_cell.angle_beta   90.00
_cell.angle_gamma   90.00
#
_symmetry.space_group_name_H-M   'P 1'
#
loop_
_entity.id
_entity.type
_entity.pdbx_description
1 polymer ?
#
loop_
_entity_poly.entity_id
_entity_poly.type
_entity_poly.pdbx_seq_one_letter_code
_entity_poly.pdbx_strand_id
1 'polypeptide(L)'
;TNFNNGKIHLNHFSGTGGAAAFSNNVYPWFVASGKESRNTDSSPKLIQTNSTNAWSDFPRDRNGQVYYGGMNTLGTELLQQGIIKHSGIIAADFPGPGLIDSIIKLNGIHSNEKEILISQISSESCPLSGQQNRSSQNFKIDS
;
A
#
# COMPACT_ATOMS: atom_id res chain seq x y z
N THR A 1 -14.89 7.01 -14.44
CA THR A 1 -15.57 7.57 -13.24
C THR A 1 -15.87 6.42 -12.31
N ASN A 2 -15.30 6.41 -11.10
CA ASN A 2 -15.39 5.27 -10.18
C ASN A 2 -16.24 5.64 -8.96
N PHE A 3 -17.52 5.98 -9.14
CA PHE A 3 -18.46 6.25 -8.05
C PHE A 3 -19.85 5.70 -8.39
N ASN A 4 -20.48 5.05 -7.41
CA ASN A 4 -21.90 4.67 -7.31
C ASN A 4 -22.54 3.88 -8.46
N ASN A 5 -22.44 2.53 -8.42
CA ASN A 5 -23.39 1.68 -9.14
C ASN A 5 -23.63 0.30 -8.51
N GLY A 6 -23.51 0.18 -7.18
CA GLY A 6 -23.70 -1.11 -6.47
C GLY A 6 -22.63 -2.17 -6.77
N LYS A 7 -21.52 -1.79 -7.41
CA LYS A 7 -20.39 -2.67 -7.72
C LYS A 7 -19.26 -2.43 -6.73
N ILE A 8 -18.77 -3.52 -6.13
CA ILE A 8 -17.59 -3.52 -5.28
C ILE A 8 -16.36 -3.57 -6.20
N HIS A 9 -15.45 -2.61 -6.03
CA HIS A 9 -14.16 -2.59 -6.71
C HIS A 9 -13.08 -3.02 -5.73
N LEU A 10 -12.25 -3.99 -6.13
CA LEU A 10 -11.10 -4.47 -5.38
C LEU A 10 -9.83 -4.21 -6.20
N ASN A 11 -8.90 -3.45 -5.63
CA ASN A 11 -7.57 -3.23 -6.18
C ASN A 11 -6.54 -3.95 -5.31
N HIS A 12 -5.51 -4.53 -5.93
CA HIS A 12 -4.53 -5.35 -5.23
C HIS A 12 -3.12 -4.79 -5.43
N PHE A 13 -2.51 -4.31 -4.35
CA PHE A 13 -1.15 -3.76 -4.33
C PHE A 13 -0.22 -4.75 -3.63
N SER A 14 0.19 -5.78 -4.35
CA SER A 14 1.02 -6.85 -3.83
C SER A 14 2.18 -7.15 -4.76
N GLY A 15 3.28 -7.61 -4.18
CA GLY A 15 4.37 -8.18 -4.94
C GLY A 15 4.07 -9.63 -5.30
N THR A 16 3.29 -9.85 -6.35
CA THR A 16 3.11 -11.19 -6.89
C THR A 16 3.81 -11.27 -8.25
N GLY A 17 5.00 -11.88 -8.25
CA GLY A 17 5.75 -12.23 -9.47
C GLY A 17 5.34 -13.57 -10.09
N GLY A 18 4.10 -14.03 -9.87
CA GLY A 18 3.67 -15.37 -10.28
C GLY A 18 4.54 -16.49 -9.69
N ALA A 19 4.67 -17.62 -10.38
CA ALA A 19 5.52 -18.74 -9.93
C ALA A 19 6.99 -18.35 -9.74
N ALA A 20 7.47 -17.30 -10.43
CA ALA A 20 8.82 -16.78 -10.28
C ALA A 20 9.04 -16.02 -8.95
N ALA A 21 8.00 -15.63 -8.21
CA ALA A 21 8.12 -15.04 -6.88
C ALA A 21 8.55 -16.07 -5.81
N PHE A 22 8.32 -17.36 -6.06
CA PHE A 22 8.82 -18.42 -5.17
C PHE A 22 10.33 -18.60 -5.29
N SER A 23 10.92 -18.26 -6.44
CA SER A 23 12.36 -18.35 -6.68
C SER A 23 13.07 -17.00 -6.54
N ASN A 24 12.38 -15.90 -6.87
CA ASN A 24 12.85 -14.53 -6.71
C ASN A 24 12.15 -13.93 -5.50
N ASN A 25 12.86 -13.86 -4.38
CA ASN A 25 12.39 -13.25 -3.14
C ASN A 25 11.73 -11.89 -3.43
N VAL A 26 10.40 -11.83 -3.30
CA VAL A 26 9.67 -10.57 -3.31
C VAL A 26 9.86 -9.93 -1.95
N TYR A 27 10.61 -8.84 -1.91
CA TYR A 27 10.91 -8.17 -0.66
C TYR A 27 9.91 -7.05 -0.34
N PRO A 28 9.61 -6.78 0.94
CA PRO A 28 8.66 -5.73 1.35
C PRO A 28 8.97 -4.35 0.75
N TRP A 29 10.25 -3.94 0.76
CA TRP A 29 10.69 -2.64 0.24
C TRP A 29 10.52 -2.53 -1.28
N PHE A 30 10.60 -3.64 -2.00
CA PHE A 30 10.37 -3.66 -3.43
C PHE A 30 8.89 -3.36 -3.75
N VAL A 31 7.96 -3.99 -3.02
CA VAL A 31 6.52 -3.77 -3.22
C VAL A 31 6.11 -2.38 -2.78
N ALA A 32 6.58 -1.95 -1.61
CA ALA A 32 6.18 -0.69 -1.02
C ALA A 32 6.77 0.52 -1.77
N SER A 33 8.07 0.49 -2.11
CA SER A 33 8.80 1.67 -2.57
C SER A 33 9.62 1.48 -3.85
N GLY A 34 9.61 0.29 -4.47
CA GLY A 34 10.33 0.03 -5.71
C GLY A 34 11.85 0.06 -5.58
N LYS A 35 12.38 -0.04 -4.36
CA LYS A 35 13.82 0.05 -4.06
C LYS A 35 14.54 -1.29 -4.24
N GLU A 36 15.85 -1.25 -4.50
CA GLU A 36 16.68 -2.46 -4.61
C GLU A 36 16.96 -3.12 -3.27
N SER A 37 17.03 -2.32 -2.20
CA SER A 37 17.31 -2.79 -0.84
C SER A 37 16.37 -2.12 0.18
N ARG A 38 16.42 -2.63 1.42
CA ARG A 38 15.62 -2.10 2.55
C ARG A 38 16.03 -0.71 3.03
N ASN A 39 17.14 -0.16 2.51
CA ASN A 39 17.65 1.13 2.97
C ASN A 39 16.87 2.27 2.31
N THR A 40 16.60 3.33 3.07
CA THR A 40 15.82 4.49 2.61
C THR A 40 16.47 5.22 1.43
N ASP A 41 17.80 5.26 1.41
CA ASP A 41 18.65 5.91 0.39
C ASP A 41 18.97 4.99 -0.81
N SER A 42 18.42 3.77 -0.83
CA SER A 42 18.67 2.80 -1.89
C SER A 42 18.25 3.33 -3.27
N SER A 43 18.89 2.81 -4.31
CA SER A 43 18.52 3.08 -5.70
C SER A 43 17.17 2.43 -6.05
N PRO A 44 16.41 2.97 -7.03
CA PRO A 44 15.25 2.29 -7.60
C PRO A 44 15.67 0.97 -8.27
N LYS A 45 14.83 -0.06 -8.14
CA LYS A 45 15.06 -1.38 -8.75
C LYS A 45 14.79 -1.33 -10.24
N LEU A 46 15.81 -1.69 -11.02
CA LEU A 46 15.67 -1.77 -12.47
C LEU A 46 14.78 -2.96 -12.86
N ILE A 47 13.79 -2.72 -13.72
CA ILE A 47 13.00 -3.76 -14.41
C ILE A 47 13.72 -4.15 -15.70
N GLN A 48 14.03 -3.16 -16.52
CA GLN A 48 14.57 -3.37 -17.85
C GLN A 48 15.46 -2.20 -18.29
N THR A 49 16.59 -2.53 -18.92
CA THR A 49 17.56 -1.57 -19.46
C THR A 49 17.11 -0.93 -20.78
N ASN A 50 16.30 -1.64 -21.56
CA ASN A 50 15.85 -1.15 -22.86
C ASN A 50 14.50 -0.45 -22.73
N SER A 51 14.31 0.61 -23.52
CA SER A 51 13.01 1.26 -23.64
C SER A 51 11.94 0.26 -24.10
N THR A 52 10.83 0.23 -23.37
CA THR A 52 9.68 -0.63 -23.64
C THR A 52 8.39 0.08 -23.24
N ASN A 53 7.26 -0.26 -23.88
CA ASN A 53 5.95 0.32 -23.54
C ASN A 53 5.12 -0.58 -22.59
N ALA A 54 5.68 -1.69 -22.10
CA ALA A 54 4.96 -2.66 -21.28
C ALA A 54 4.48 -2.11 -19.92
N TRP A 55 5.11 -1.04 -19.40
CA TRP A 55 4.76 -0.37 -18.14
C TRP A 55 4.86 1.15 -18.33
N SER A 56 3.85 1.75 -18.94
CA SER A 56 3.86 3.18 -19.28
C SER A 56 3.79 4.10 -18.05
N ASP A 57 3.20 3.59 -16.97
CA ASP A 57 2.98 4.22 -15.67
C ASP A 57 4.19 4.11 -14.72
N PHE A 58 5.19 3.30 -15.07
CA PHE A 58 6.35 3.08 -14.23
C PHE A 58 7.44 4.14 -14.48
N PRO A 59 8.24 4.51 -13.46
CA PRO A 59 9.30 5.50 -13.59
C PRO A 59 10.33 5.13 -14.67
N ARG A 60 10.81 6.16 -15.37
CA ARG A 60 11.81 6.03 -16.45
C ARG A 60 12.92 7.05 -16.29
N ASP A 61 14.13 6.66 -16.69
CA ASP A 61 15.23 7.61 -16.86
C ASP A 61 15.23 8.23 -18.27
N ARG A 62 16.25 9.05 -18.56
CA ARG A 62 16.41 9.71 -19.87
C ARG A 62 16.72 8.73 -21.00
N ASN A 63 17.24 7.54 -20.70
CA ASN A 63 17.57 6.51 -21.67
C ASN A 63 16.39 5.55 -21.93
N GLY A 64 15.27 5.74 -21.23
CA GLY A 64 14.08 4.89 -21.33
C GLY A 64 14.16 3.60 -20.50
N GLN A 65 15.15 3.48 -19.61
CA GLN A 65 15.23 2.39 -18.64
C GLN A 65 14.00 2.43 -17.74
N VAL A 66 13.39 1.29 -17.48
CA VAL A 66 12.17 1.20 -16.67
C VAL A 66 12.53 0.68 -15.29
N TYR A 67 12.03 1.35 -14.26
CA TYR A 67 12.27 1.01 -12.85
C TYR A 67 10.97 0.61 -12.17
N TYR A 68 11.07 -0.23 -11.15
CA TYR A 68 9.97 -0.46 -10.23
C TYR A 68 9.66 0.84 -9.48
N GLY A 69 8.40 1.27 -9.54
CA GLY A 69 7.93 2.43 -8.75
C GLY A 69 7.51 2.07 -7.32
N GLY A 70 7.24 0.80 -7.05
CA GLY A 70 6.56 0.35 -5.83
C GLY A 70 5.06 0.61 -5.93
N MET A 71 4.24 -0.42 -5.75
CA MET A 71 2.79 -0.34 -5.94
C MET A 71 2.15 0.63 -4.95
N ASN A 72 2.67 0.70 -3.72
CA ASN A 72 2.13 1.61 -2.71
C ASN A 72 2.46 3.07 -3.05
N THR A 73 3.68 3.36 -3.53
CA THR A 73 4.07 4.70 -4.00
C THR A 73 3.25 5.13 -5.21
N LEU A 74 3.22 4.32 -6.28
CA LEU A 74 2.47 4.64 -7.50
C LEU A 74 0.97 4.80 -7.22
N GLY A 75 0.41 3.92 -6.39
CA GLY A 75 -0.98 4.04 -5.95
C GLY A 75 -1.23 5.32 -5.17
N THR A 76 -0.32 5.69 -4.25
CA THR A 76 -0.42 6.93 -3.48
C THR A 76 -0.40 8.15 -4.40
N GLU A 77 0.54 8.22 -5.34
CA GLU A 77 0.66 9.32 -6.30
C GLU A 77 -0.60 9.45 -7.16
N LEU A 78 -1.12 8.33 -7.67
CA LEU A 78 -2.35 8.32 -8.48
C LEU A 78 -3.57 8.84 -7.69
N LEU A 79 -3.72 8.44 -6.43
CA LEU A 79 -4.82 8.91 -5.57
C LEU A 79 -4.67 10.42 -5.27
N GLN A 80 -3.44 10.89 -5.06
CA GLN A 80 -3.14 12.29 -4.76
C GLN A 80 -3.33 13.24 -5.94
N GLN A 81 -3.24 12.75 -7.18
CA GLN A 81 -3.60 13.53 -8.37
C GLN A 81 -5.07 13.98 -8.38
N GLY A 82 -5.94 13.38 -7.56
CA GLY A 82 -7.34 13.79 -7.40
C GLY A 82 -8.25 13.42 -8.56
N ILE A 83 -7.74 12.69 -9.55
CA ILE A 83 -8.48 12.15 -10.70
C ILE A 83 -9.40 11.00 -10.23
N ILE A 84 -8.92 10.18 -9.29
CA ILE A 84 -9.70 9.12 -8.66
C ILE A 84 -10.58 9.75 -7.59
N LYS A 85 -11.89 9.49 -7.65
CA LYS A 85 -12.87 9.98 -6.65
C LYS A 85 -13.23 8.95 -5.59
N HIS A 86 -12.99 7.68 -5.86
CA HIS A 86 -13.18 6.59 -4.91
C HIS A 86 -12.39 5.36 -5.37
N SER A 87 -11.71 4.72 -4.44
CA SER A 87 -10.81 3.59 -4.69
C SER A 87 -11.49 2.24 -4.61
N GLY A 88 -12.66 2.15 -3.95
CA GLY A 88 -13.16 0.88 -3.45
C GLY A 88 -12.23 0.31 -2.39
N ILE A 89 -12.14 -1.01 -2.33
CA ILE A 89 -11.26 -1.74 -1.40
C ILE A 89 -9.86 -1.82 -2.03
N ILE A 90 -8.84 -1.45 -1.27
CA ILE A 90 -7.44 -1.70 -1.62
C ILE A 90 -6.89 -2.75 -0.66
N ALA A 91 -6.55 -3.92 -1.20
CA ALA A 91 -5.78 -4.94 -0.50
C ALA A 91 -4.31 -4.73 -0.83
N ALA A 92 -3.50 -4.33 0.16
CA ALA A 92 -2.11 -3.95 -0.04
C ALA A 92 -1.18 -4.69 0.92
N ASP A 93 -0.01 -5.10 0.40
CA ASP A 93 1.10 -5.58 1.22
C ASP A 93 1.91 -4.37 1.73
N PHE A 94 2.15 -4.34 3.05
CA PHE A 94 2.92 -3.28 3.71
C PHE A 94 2.42 -1.84 3.42
N PRO A 95 1.12 -1.55 3.60
CA PRO A 95 0.57 -0.22 3.32
C PRO A 95 1.25 0.83 4.21
N GLY A 96 1.85 1.84 3.58
CA GLY A 96 2.46 2.97 4.26
C GLY A 96 1.43 4.05 4.63
N PRO A 97 1.79 4.99 5.52
CA PRO A 97 0.88 6.05 5.97
C PRO A 97 0.38 6.92 4.80
N GLY A 98 1.22 7.22 3.82
CA GLY A 98 0.83 8.00 2.64
C GLY A 98 -0.32 7.36 1.85
N LEU A 99 -0.29 6.04 1.65
CA LEU A 99 -1.35 5.31 0.96
C LEU A 99 -2.64 5.31 1.79
N ILE A 100 -2.53 4.95 3.07
CA ILE A 100 -3.67 4.89 3.99
C ILE A 100 -4.39 6.24 4.07
N ASP A 101 -3.64 7.32 4.28
CA ASP A 101 -4.21 8.66 4.42
C ASP A 101 -4.83 9.15 3.12
N SER A 102 -4.25 8.82 1.97
CA SER A 102 -4.80 9.18 0.66
C SER A 102 -6.15 8.49 0.42
N ILE A 103 -6.29 7.22 0.80
CA ILE A 103 -7.56 6.47 0.72
C ILE A 103 -8.61 7.05 1.67
N ILE A 104 -8.23 7.35 2.91
CA ILE A 104 -9.15 7.93 3.90
C ILE A 104 -9.67 9.30 3.42
N LYS A 105 -8.78 10.16 2.90
CA LYS A 105 -9.12 11.48 2.35
C LYS A 105 -10.09 11.41 1.19
N LEU A 106 -10.02 10.37 0.35
CA LEU A 106 -10.97 10.18 -0.75
C LEU A 106 -12.41 9.97 -0.27
N ASN A 107 -12.61 9.45 0.94
CA ASN A 107 -13.93 9.32 1.55
C ASN A 107 -14.43 10.62 2.22
N GLY A 108 -13.71 11.73 2.05
CA GLY A 108 -14.05 13.01 2.66
C GLY A 108 -13.70 13.13 4.14
N ILE A 109 -12.89 12.20 4.67
CA ILE A 109 -12.44 12.22 6.08
C ILE A 109 -11.06 12.89 6.13
N HIS A 110 -10.95 13.97 6.90
CA HIS A 110 -9.70 14.69 7.08
C HIS A 110 -8.85 14.11 8.24
N SER A 111 -7.54 14.37 8.24
CA SER A 111 -6.60 13.74 9.21
C SER A 111 -6.90 14.05 10.68
N ASN A 112 -7.46 15.22 10.97
CA ASN A 112 -7.94 15.61 12.30
C ASN A 112 -9.22 14.85 12.70
N GLU A 113 -10.11 14.57 11.76
CA GLU A 113 -11.32 13.77 11.99
C GLU A 113 -10.99 12.29 12.15
N LYS A 114 -9.97 11.79 11.45
CA LYS A 114 -9.49 10.41 11.55
C LYS A 114 -9.14 10.03 12.99
N GLU A 115 -8.35 10.84 13.69
CA GLU A 115 -7.95 10.55 15.08
C GLU A 115 -9.16 10.53 16.02
N ILE A 116 -10.10 11.46 15.81
CA ILE A 116 -11.36 11.53 16.57
C ILE A 116 -12.20 10.27 16.33
N LEU A 117 -12.40 9.87 15.07
CA LEU A 117 -13.15 8.67 14.72
C LEU A 117 -12.49 7.39 15.28
N ILE A 118 -11.16 7.28 15.21
CA ILE A 118 -10.43 6.14 15.78
C ILE A 118 -10.61 6.09 17.30
N SER A 119 -10.54 7.22 18.00
CA SER A 119 -10.75 7.26 19.45
C SER A 119 -12.17 6.87 19.89
N GLN A 120 -13.14 6.91 18.97
CA GLN A 120 -14.52 6.45 19.20
C GLN A 120 -14.69 4.96 18.90
N ILE A 121 -13.74 4.30 18.24
CA ILE A 121 -13.77 2.85 18.03
C ILE A 121 -13.50 2.19 19.38
N SER A 122 -14.47 1.41 19.87
CA SER A 122 -14.26 0.61 21.08
C SER A 122 -13.06 -0.30 20.87
N SER A 123 -12.03 -0.13 21.71
CA SER A 123 -10.85 -1.00 21.73
C SER A 123 -11.13 -2.37 22.35
N GLU A 124 -12.38 -2.61 22.79
CA GLU A 124 -12.77 -3.89 23.36
C GLU A 124 -12.75 -4.96 22.27
N SER A 125 -11.96 -6.00 22.51
CA SER A 125 -11.99 -7.16 21.63
C SER A 125 -13.32 -7.90 21.82
N CYS A 126 -14.03 -8.17 20.72
CA CYS A 126 -15.12 -9.13 20.68
C CYS A 126 -14.58 -10.45 20.11
N PRO A 127 -13.88 -11.28 20.91
CA PRO A 127 -13.36 -12.55 20.41
C PRO A 127 -14.51 -13.46 19.99
N LEU A 128 -14.31 -14.17 18.87
CA LEU A 128 -15.21 -15.24 18.46
C LEU A 128 -15.20 -16.34 19.53
N SER A 129 -16.30 -17.11 19.64
CA SER A 129 -16.40 -18.22 20.58
C SER A 129 -15.18 -19.15 20.46
N GLY A 130 -14.40 -19.25 21.54
CA GLY A 130 -13.16 -20.03 21.60
C GLY A 130 -11.85 -19.24 21.47
N GLN A 131 -11.87 -17.95 21.16
CA GLN A 131 -10.67 -17.11 21.19
C GLN A 131 -10.45 -16.46 22.56
N GLN A 132 -9.24 -16.58 23.09
CA GLN A 132 -8.83 -15.89 24.32
C GLN A 132 -8.62 -14.40 24.06
N ASN A 133 -9.10 -13.57 24.99
CA ASN A 133 -8.96 -12.12 24.97
C ASN A 133 -7.47 -11.77 25.20
N ARG A 134 -6.74 -11.46 24.12
CA ARG A 134 -5.33 -11.03 24.23
C ARG A 134 -5.29 -9.55 24.56
N SER A 135 -5.55 -9.22 25.82
CA SER A 135 -5.32 -7.88 26.35
C SER A 135 -3.83 -7.53 26.31
N SER A 136 -3.51 -6.31 25.90
CA SER A 136 -2.16 -5.72 25.83
C SER A 136 -1.48 -5.58 27.19
N GLN A 137 -2.16 -5.89 28.30
CA GLN A 137 -1.60 -5.83 29.66
C GLN A 137 -0.52 -6.89 29.97
N ASN A 138 -0.27 -7.85 29.07
CA ASN A 138 0.76 -8.87 29.27
C ASN A 138 2.14 -8.49 28.71
N PHE A 139 2.34 -7.27 28.20
CA PHE A 139 3.65 -6.81 27.72
C PHE A 139 4.39 -6.06 28.82
N LYS A 140 5.29 -6.74 29.55
CA LYS A 140 6.30 -6.09 30.39
C LYS A 140 7.62 -6.05 29.62
N ILE A 141 8.19 -4.85 29.51
CA ILE A 141 9.58 -4.68 29.12
C ILE A 141 10.34 -4.62 30.43
N ASP A 142 11.03 -5.71 30.77
CA ASP A 142 11.98 -5.68 31.88
C ASP A 142 13.22 -4.89 31.41
N SER A 143 13.53 -3.82 32.14
CA SER A 143 14.67 -2.92 31.94
C SER A 143 15.96 -3.47 32.52
#